data_AF-A0A241WDS9-F1
#
_entry.id   AF-A0A241WDS9-F1
#
_cell.length_a   1.000
_cell.length_b   1.000
_cell.length_c   1.000
_cell.angle_alpha   90.00
_cell.angle_beta   90.00
_cell.angle_gamma   90.00
#
_symmetry.space_group_name_H-M   'P 1'
#
loop_
_entity.id
_entity.type
_entity.pdbx_description
1 polymer ?
#
loop_
_entity_poly.entity_id
_entity_poly.type
_entity_poly.pdbx_seq_one_letter_code
_entity_poly.pdbx_strand_id
1 'polypeptide(L)'
;MQKLILALSLAAFAPLALAKAPQVTVVVKKIEGFGESGDAFTFKAVSGKRYMVYNAGGANPIAGEKFIQQSARSQQKICLILDSYSSEPRMVDAVKKGACK
;
A
#
# COMPACT_ATOMS: atom_id res chain seq x y z
N MET A 1 -43.41 -38.59 -28.67
CA MET A 1 -43.32 -37.94 -27.35
C MET A 1 -41.86 -37.72 -27.01
N GLN A 2 -41.39 -36.48 -27.08
CA GLN A 2 -39.97 -36.12 -27.02
C GLN A 2 -39.68 -35.58 -25.61
N LYS A 3 -38.87 -36.30 -24.82
CA LYS A 3 -38.49 -35.91 -23.46
C LYS A 3 -37.19 -35.11 -23.53
N LEU A 4 -37.27 -33.79 -23.33
CA LEU A 4 -36.09 -32.95 -23.15
C LEU A 4 -35.48 -33.22 -21.76
N ILE A 5 -34.25 -33.70 -21.75
CA ILE A 5 -33.42 -33.79 -20.55
C ILE A 5 -32.71 -32.45 -20.38
N LEU A 6 -33.08 -31.68 -19.35
CA LEU A 6 -32.37 -30.45 -18.96
C LEU A 6 -31.01 -30.83 -18.36
N ALA A 7 -29.93 -30.51 -19.06
CA ALA A 7 -28.57 -30.59 -18.54
C ALA A 7 -28.30 -29.40 -17.61
N LEU A 8 -28.03 -29.69 -16.33
CA LEU A 8 -27.52 -28.72 -15.35
C LEU A 8 -26.14 -28.23 -15.79
N SER A 9 -26.04 -26.95 -16.18
CA SER A 9 -24.77 -26.30 -16.49
C SER A 9 -23.95 -26.08 -15.21
N LEU A 10 -22.77 -26.70 -15.17
CA LEU A 10 -21.72 -26.51 -14.17
C LEU A 10 -21.38 -25.01 -14.01
N ALA A 11 -21.69 -24.42 -12.86
CA ALA A 11 -21.13 -23.12 -12.47
C ALA A 11 -19.67 -23.35 -12.05
N ALA A 12 -18.74 -23.08 -12.95
CA ALA A 12 -17.31 -23.05 -12.63
C ALA A 12 -17.03 -21.86 -11.70
N PHE A 13 -16.90 -22.13 -10.40
CA PHE A 13 -16.36 -21.17 -9.44
C PHE A 13 -14.87 -20.96 -9.75
N ALA A 14 -14.56 -19.96 -10.58
CA ALA A 14 -13.19 -19.50 -10.72
C ALA A 14 -12.74 -18.94 -9.36
N PRO A 15 -11.61 -19.41 -8.78
CA PRO A 15 -11.08 -18.82 -7.57
C PRO A 15 -10.70 -17.35 -7.87
N LEU A 16 -11.30 -16.42 -7.12
CA LEU A 16 -10.86 -15.03 -7.09
C LEU A 16 -9.43 -15.00 -6.55
N ALA A 17 -8.45 -14.98 -7.46
CA ALA A 17 -7.06 -14.74 -7.10
C ALA A 17 -6.96 -13.31 -6.56
N LEU A 18 -6.92 -13.16 -5.24
CA LEU A 18 -6.71 -11.89 -4.58
C LEU A 18 -5.30 -11.39 -4.97
N ALA A 19 -5.25 -10.38 -5.84
CA ALA A 19 -3.98 -9.83 -6.30
C ALA A 19 -3.15 -9.35 -5.11
N LYS A 20 -1.88 -9.77 -5.04
CA LYS A 20 -0.96 -9.39 -3.97
C LYS A 20 -0.76 -7.87 -3.99
N ALA A 21 -0.98 -7.21 -2.84
CA ALA A 21 -0.80 -5.77 -2.73
C ALA A 21 0.62 -5.35 -3.18
N PRO A 22 0.73 -4.28 -4.00
CA PRO A 22 2.01 -3.84 -4.54
C PRO A 22 2.96 -3.44 -3.41
N GLN A 23 4.21 -3.90 -3.49
CA GLN A 23 5.22 -3.68 -2.46
C GLN A 23 6.48 -3.05 -3.06
N VAL A 24 7.11 -2.14 -2.32
CA VAL A 24 8.36 -1.50 -2.76
C VAL A 24 9.30 -1.26 -1.58
N THR A 25 10.59 -1.54 -1.78
CA THR A 25 11.63 -1.16 -0.83
C THR A 25 12.07 0.27 -1.09
N VAL A 26 12.08 1.11 -0.06
CA VAL A 26 12.55 2.50 -0.16
C VAL A 26 13.47 2.88 0.99
N VAL A 27 14.20 3.96 0.78
CA VAL A 27 14.85 4.75 1.84
C VAL A 27 14.24 6.14 1.78
N VAL A 28 13.77 6.64 2.91
CA VAL A 28 13.14 7.97 2.99
C VAL A 28 14.23 9.04 2.93
N LYS A 29 14.11 9.96 1.97
CA LYS A 29 15.02 11.10 1.80
C LYS A 29 14.60 12.26 2.70
N LYS A 30 13.32 12.61 2.67
CA LYS A 30 12.73 13.65 3.53
C LYS A 30 11.21 13.48 3.64
N ILE A 31 10.66 13.91 4.76
CA ILE A 31 9.22 14.19 4.90
C ILE A 31 8.98 15.57 4.28
N GLU A 32 8.02 15.69 3.37
CA GLU A 32 7.78 16.95 2.62
C GLU A 32 6.78 17.87 3.31
N GLY A 33 5.84 17.32 4.08
CA GLY A 33 4.89 18.11 4.87
C GLY A 33 3.66 17.31 5.26
N PHE A 34 2.89 17.86 6.19
CA PHE A 34 1.59 17.35 6.62
C PHE A 34 0.48 18.09 5.86
N GLY A 35 -0.62 17.40 5.56
CA GLY A 35 -1.84 18.02 5.03
C GLY A 35 -2.43 19.01 6.03
N GLU A 36 -3.33 19.88 5.57
CA GLU A 36 -3.91 20.96 6.39
C GLU A 36 -4.62 20.44 7.65
N SER A 37 -5.28 19.29 7.56
CA SER A 37 -5.93 18.58 8.66
C SER A 37 -4.97 17.80 9.57
N GLY A 38 -3.69 17.66 9.17
CA GLY A 38 -2.70 16.84 9.88
C GLY A 38 -2.91 15.33 9.75
N ASP A 39 -3.98 14.88 9.09
CA ASP A 39 -4.32 13.47 8.89
C ASP A 39 -3.50 12.82 7.77
N ALA A 40 -2.79 13.60 6.95
CA ALA A 40 -1.93 13.06 5.92
C ALA A 40 -0.53 13.66 6.00
N PHE A 41 0.47 12.93 5.53
CA PHE A 41 1.75 13.51 5.18
C PHE A 41 2.33 12.88 3.92
N THR A 42 3.16 13.65 3.23
CA THR A 42 3.90 13.18 2.06
C THR A 42 5.38 13.03 2.37
N PHE A 43 6.04 12.08 1.72
CA PHE A 43 7.48 11.92 1.81
C PHE A 43 8.08 11.53 0.46
N LYS A 44 9.34 11.92 0.29
CA LYS A 44 10.14 11.61 -0.89
C LYS A 44 11.15 10.53 -0.57
N ALA A 45 11.23 9.51 -1.42
CA ALA A 45 12.28 8.50 -1.34
C ALA A 45 13.59 8.98 -1.98
N VAL A 46 14.70 8.33 -1.65
CA VAL A 46 16.01 8.58 -2.30
C VAL A 46 15.94 8.39 -3.82
N SER A 47 15.08 7.48 -4.30
CA SER A 47 14.81 7.27 -5.73
C SER A 47 14.11 8.43 -6.42
N GLY A 48 13.65 9.44 -5.67
CA GLY A 48 12.91 10.59 -6.20
C GLY A 48 11.40 10.42 -6.21
N LYS A 49 10.88 9.20 -6.06
CA LYS A 49 9.43 8.90 -6.00
C LYS A 49 8.78 9.47 -4.75
N ARG A 50 7.50 9.84 -4.86
CA ARG A 50 6.70 10.39 -3.76
C ARG A 50 5.62 9.41 -3.31
N TYR A 51 5.39 9.44 -2.00
CA TYR A 51 4.43 8.61 -1.31
C TYR A 51 3.64 9.47 -0.34
N MET A 52 2.40 9.09 -0.05
CA MET A 52 1.61 9.69 1.01
C MET A 52 1.07 8.64 1.97
N VAL A 53 0.97 9.04 3.23
CA VAL A 53 0.28 8.29 4.28
C VAL A 53 -0.95 9.08 4.62
N TYR A 54 -2.10 8.40 4.63
CA TYR A 54 -3.36 8.94 5.14
C TYR A 54 -3.64 8.40 6.55
N ASN A 55 -4.40 9.14 7.33
CA ASN A 55 -4.61 8.96 8.78
C ASN A 55 -3.32 8.90 9.63
N ALA A 56 -2.25 9.58 9.21
CA ALA A 56 -1.00 9.62 9.96
C ALA A 56 -1.17 10.30 11.32
N GLY A 57 -0.84 9.61 12.42
CA GLY A 57 -1.03 10.14 13.78
C GLY A 57 -2.50 10.41 14.18
N GLY A 58 -3.47 10.04 13.35
CA GLY A 58 -4.91 10.20 13.61
C GLY A 58 -5.50 9.07 14.46
N ALA A 59 -6.82 8.92 14.47
CA ALA A 59 -7.51 7.89 15.25
C ALA A 59 -7.12 6.45 14.87
N ASN A 60 -6.72 6.24 13.61
CA ASN A 60 -6.34 4.95 13.06
C ASN A 60 -5.07 5.06 12.21
N PRO A 61 -3.88 5.19 12.82
CA PRO A 61 -2.62 5.30 12.09
C PRO A 61 -2.29 4.00 11.36
N ILE A 62 -1.61 4.12 10.22
CA ILE A 62 -1.24 2.94 9.43
C ILE A 62 -0.23 2.08 10.17
N ALA A 63 -0.27 0.76 9.91
CA ALA A 63 0.67 -0.16 10.51
C ALA A 63 2.11 0.20 10.13
N GLY A 64 2.97 0.42 11.12
CA GLY A 64 4.40 0.65 10.91
C GLY A 64 4.80 2.06 10.47
N GLU A 65 3.89 3.05 10.53
CA GLU A 65 4.15 4.46 10.18
C GLU A 65 5.48 4.98 10.76
N LYS A 66 5.79 4.65 12.02
CA LYS A 66 7.04 5.02 12.72
C LYS A 66 8.32 4.67 11.95
N PHE A 67 8.30 3.64 11.11
CA PHE A 67 9.47 3.24 10.32
C PHE A 67 9.80 4.26 9.22
N ILE A 68 8.81 5.04 8.75
CA ILE A 68 9.04 6.12 7.79
C ILE A 68 9.86 7.23 8.47
N GLN A 69 9.45 7.66 9.66
CA GLN A 69 10.17 8.67 10.45
C GLN A 69 11.58 8.19 10.82
N GLN A 70 11.72 6.93 11.22
CA GLN A 70 13.03 6.34 11.50
C GLN A 70 13.90 6.27 10.24
N SER A 71 13.35 5.86 9.10
CA SER A 71 14.06 5.84 7.81
C SER A 71 14.55 7.23 7.41
N ALA A 72 13.74 8.27 7.62
CA ALA A 72 14.15 9.65 7.35
C ALA A 72 15.35 10.10 8.19
N ARG A 73 15.51 9.56 9.40
CA ARG A 73 16.60 9.90 10.33
C ARG A 73 17.85 9.03 10.13
N SER A 74 17.68 7.72 9.93
CA SER A 74 18.77 6.74 9.93
C SER A 74 19.08 6.14 8.57
N GLN A 75 18.36 6.55 7.52
CA GLN A 75 18.50 6.02 6.15
C GLN A 75 18.30 4.49 6.04
N GLN A 76 17.63 3.87 7.02
CA GLN A 76 17.31 2.45 6.96
C GLN A 76 16.29 2.15 5.85
N LYS A 77 16.42 0.98 5.22
CA LYS A 77 15.45 0.49 4.24
C LYS A 77 14.14 0.09 4.94
N ILE A 78 13.02 0.42 4.30
CA ILE A 78 11.68 0.03 4.70
C ILE A 78 10.92 -0.54 3.51
N CYS A 79 9.94 -1.40 3.79
CA CYS A 79 9.07 -1.98 2.78
C CYS A 79 7.71 -1.31 2.89
N LEU A 80 7.30 -0.62 1.84
CA LEU A 80 5.98 -0.03 1.72
C LEU A 80 5.05 -1.05 1.09
N ILE A 81 3.90 -1.25 1.70
CA ILE A 81 2.73 -1.88 1.10
C ILE A 81 1.88 -0.73 0.58
N LEU A 82 1.65 -0.72 -0.71
CA LEU A 82 0.99 0.37 -1.41
C LEU A 82 -0.42 -0.04 -1.77
N ASP A 83 -1.26 0.98 -1.95
CA ASP A 83 -2.58 0.79 -2.50
C ASP A 83 -2.51 0.32 -3.97
N SER A 84 -3.67 -0.07 -4.50
CA SER A 84 -3.79 -0.49 -5.90
C SER A 84 -3.60 0.66 -6.89
N TYR A 85 -3.77 1.91 -6.46
CA TYR A 85 -3.61 3.08 -7.32
C TYR A 85 -2.13 3.42 -7.53
N SER A 86 -1.80 3.86 -8.75
CA SER A 86 -0.41 4.11 -9.16
C SER A 86 -0.09 5.59 -9.37
N SER A 87 -1.07 6.48 -9.18
CA SER A 87 -0.88 7.93 -9.26
C SER A 87 0.10 8.41 -8.18
N GLU A 88 0.99 9.33 -8.53
CA GLU A 88 1.84 9.98 -7.54
C GLU A 88 1.12 11.18 -6.89
N PRO A 89 1.29 11.40 -5.58
CA PRO A 89 2.04 10.57 -4.63
C PRO A 89 1.30 9.24 -4.35
N ARG A 90 2.03 8.12 -4.35
CA ARG A 90 1.44 6.78 -4.17
C ARG A 90 0.99 6.59 -2.72
N MET A 91 -0.19 6.01 -2.50
CA MET A 91 -0.66 5.79 -1.13
C MET A 91 0.05 4.60 -0.49
N VAL A 92 0.31 4.73 0.80
CA VAL A 92 0.90 3.68 1.63
C VAL A 92 -0.17 3.16 2.58
N ASP A 93 -0.51 1.87 2.45
CA ASP A 93 -1.47 1.19 3.33
C ASP A 93 -0.78 0.69 4.61
N ALA A 94 0.47 0.25 4.50
CA ALA A 94 1.24 -0.25 5.63
C ALA A 94 2.75 -0.22 5.37
N VAL A 95 3.53 -0.31 6.44
CA VAL A 95 4.99 -0.29 6.39
C VAL A 95 5.57 -1.42 7.24
N LYS A 96 6.56 -2.10 6.68
CA LYS A 96 7.36 -3.10 7.39
C LYS A 96 8.80 -2.59 7.53
N LYS A 97 9.44 -2.96 8.63
CA LYS A 97 10.87 -2.73 8.84
C LYS A 97 11.69 -3.56 7.85
N GLY A 98 12.73 -2.97 7.26
CA GLY A 98 13.63 -3.65 6.33
C GLY A 98 13.10 -3.69 4.90
N ALA A 99 13.81 -4.39 4.03
CA ALA A 99 13.40 -4.57 2.64
C ALA A 99 12.18 -5.49 2.50
N CYS A 100 11.46 -5.38 1.38
CA CYS A 100 10.37 -6.29 1.04
C CYS A 100 10.89 -7.72 0.82
N LYS A 101 10.02 -8.70 1.08
CA LYS A 101 10.30 -10.14 0.91
C LYS A 101 9.50 -10.70 -0.26
#